data_AF-A0A228IAU4-F1
#
_entry.id   AF-A0A228IAU4-F1
#
_cell.length_a   1.000
_cell.length_b   1.000
_cell.length_c   1.000
_cell.angle_alpha   90.00
_cell.angle_beta   90.00
_cell.angle_gamma   90.00
#
_symmetry.space_group_name_H-M   'P 1'
#
loop_
_entity.id
_entity.type
_entity.pdbx_description
1 polymer ?
#
loop_
_entity_poly.entity_id
_entity_poly.type
_entity_poly.pdbx_seq_one_letter_code
_entity_poly.pdbx_strand_id
1 'polypeptide(L)'
;MSDFSDFQREIADAARATYRALRAQHPDEHFYAFALYTDSGAMTVVPAANSVEGLRRIREQQAVPDDDPWYAWGFSEWAYAAAEASPFNAICGKLADDLLSPQFVRSRFSEFSRQLHAEMIGALRLLDREGLFGTGDERAAITLFVSISDDDAAEALENESAKALNPPAVVDAFLRRYD
;
A
#
# COMPACT_ATOMS: atom_id res chain seq x y z
N MET A 1 6.08 21.39 15.73
CA MET A 1 7.09 20.60 15.00
C MET A 1 6.31 19.51 14.29
N SER A 2 6.50 19.34 12.98
CA SER A 2 5.77 18.32 12.22
C SER A 2 6.17 16.93 12.72
N ASP A 3 5.19 16.08 13.08
CA ASP A 3 5.40 14.68 13.48
C ASP A 3 5.87 13.76 12.33
N PHE A 4 6.02 14.29 11.10
CA PHE A 4 6.38 13.54 9.89
C PHE A 4 7.65 14.09 9.22
N SER A 5 8.47 13.17 8.71
CA SER A 5 9.69 13.44 7.93
C SER A 5 9.36 14.02 6.54
N ASP A 6 10.34 14.64 5.88
CA ASP A 6 10.17 15.13 4.50
C ASP A 6 9.92 13.97 3.53
N PHE A 7 10.59 12.82 3.73
CA PHE A 7 10.41 11.64 2.90
C PHE A 7 9.01 11.02 3.04
N GLN A 8 8.49 10.96 4.27
CA GLN A 8 7.10 10.61 4.57
C GLN A 8 6.11 11.48 3.80
N ARG A 9 6.36 12.79 3.70
CA ARG A 9 5.51 13.73 2.96
C ARG A 9 5.59 13.50 1.46
N GLU A 10 6.77 13.22 0.92
CA GLU A 10 6.92 12.86 -0.50
C GLU A 10 6.12 11.61 -0.85
N ILE A 11 6.20 10.55 -0.03
CA ILE A 11 5.40 9.32 -0.22
C ILE A 11 3.91 9.64 -0.12
N ALA A 12 3.49 10.45 0.87
CA ALA A 12 2.10 10.84 1.04
C ALA A 12 1.58 11.64 -0.16
N ASP A 13 2.37 12.57 -0.71
CA ASP A 13 1.99 13.37 -1.87
C ASP A 13 1.83 12.50 -3.12
N ALA A 14 2.75 11.55 -3.34
CA ALA A 14 2.66 10.58 -4.42
C ALA A 14 1.42 9.69 -4.28
N ALA A 15 1.20 9.11 -3.11
CA ALA A 15 0.04 8.27 -2.82
C ALA A 15 -1.29 9.04 -2.95
N ARG A 16 -1.34 10.31 -2.53
CA ARG A 16 -2.50 11.19 -2.68
C ARG A 16 -2.83 11.43 -4.15
N ALA A 17 -1.81 11.69 -4.97
CA ALA A 17 -1.98 11.89 -6.41
C ALA A 17 -2.56 10.63 -7.07
N THR A 18 -1.98 9.46 -6.78
CA THR A 18 -2.45 8.17 -7.29
C THR A 18 -3.89 7.88 -6.86
N TYR A 19 -4.21 7.96 -5.57
CA TYR A 19 -5.56 7.63 -5.08
C TYR A 19 -6.63 8.54 -5.71
N ARG A 20 -6.34 9.85 -5.84
CA ARG A 20 -7.24 10.79 -6.51
C ARG A 20 -7.41 10.49 -8.00
N ALA A 21 -6.33 10.13 -8.69
CA ALA A 21 -6.37 9.76 -10.10
C ALA A 21 -7.24 8.51 -10.31
N LEU A 22 -7.02 7.46 -9.50
CA LEU A 22 -7.83 6.23 -9.54
C LEU A 22 -9.32 6.52 -9.34
N ARG A 23 -9.69 7.30 -8.30
CA ARG A 23 -11.09 7.64 -8.09
C ARG A 23 -11.69 8.49 -9.21
N ALA A 24 -10.90 9.36 -9.84
CA ALA A 24 -11.37 10.21 -10.93
C ALA A 24 -11.57 9.42 -12.24
N GLN A 25 -10.72 8.42 -12.50
CA GLN A 25 -10.82 7.55 -13.66
C GLN A 25 -11.90 6.48 -13.50
N HIS A 26 -12.20 6.09 -12.26
CA HIS A 26 -13.15 5.03 -11.91
C HIS A 26 -14.24 5.55 -10.94
N PRO A 27 -15.06 6.54 -11.35
CA PRO A 27 -16.03 7.18 -10.45
C PRO A 27 -17.17 6.26 -10.00
N ASP A 28 -17.45 5.20 -10.75
CA ASP A 28 -18.50 4.23 -10.46
C ASP A 28 -17.99 2.99 -9.70
N GLU A 29 -16.70 2.96 -9.34
CA GLU A 29 -16.10 1.83 -8.61
C GLU A 29 -16.00 2.08 -7.11
N HIS A 30 -16.25 1.01 -6.36
CA HIS A 30 -16.24 0.98 -4.90
C HIS A 30 -14.91 0.42 -4.43
N PHE A 31 -13.93 1.30 -4.25
CA PHE A 31 -12.64 0.95 -3.66
C PHE A 31 -12.82 0.44 -2.24
N TYR A 32 -12.15 -0.66 -1.89
CA TYR A 32 -12.15 -1.22 -0.53
C TYR A 32 -10.75 -1.40 0.05
N ALA A 33 -9.70 -1.23 -0.76
CA ALA A 33 -8.33 -1.34 -0.31
C ALA A 33 -7.40 -0.37 -1.04
N PHE A 34 -6.43 0.16 -0.30
CA PHE A 34 -5.31 0.93 -0.82
C PHE A 34 -4.04 0.60 -0.02
N ALA A 35 -3.03 0.07 -0.69
CA ALA A 35 -1.78 -0.34 -0.10
C ALA A 35 -0.60 0.37 -0.76
N LEU A 36 0.50 0.45 -0.02
CA LEU A 36 1.82 0.71 -0.60
C LEU A 36 2.64 -0.57 -0.49
N TYR A 37 3.44 -0.89 -1.50
CA TYR A 37 4.35 -2.02 -1.41
C TYR A 37 5.75 -1.64 -1.89
N THR A 38 6.73 -2.42 -1.44
CA THR A 38 8.13 -2.32 -1.86
C THR A 38 8.60 -3.69 -2.36
N ASP A 39 9.72 -3.74 -3.06
CA ASP A 39 10.40 -4.99 -3.37
C ASP A 39 11.28 -5.44 -2.19
N SER A 40 11.68 -6.72 -2.16
CA SER A 40 12.55 -7.25 -1.11
C SER A 40 13.93 -6.57 -1.04
N GLY A 41 14.34 -5.85 -2.09
CA GLY A 41 15.51 -4.99 -2.12
C GLY A 41 15.29 -3.58 -1.57
N ALA A 42 14.07 -3.21 -1.16
CA ALA A 42 13.69 -1.90 -0.63
C ALA A 42 14.03 -0.72 -1.57
N MET A 43 14.07 -0.96 -2.90
CA MET A 43 14.41 0.06 -3.90
C MET A 43 13.20 0.77 -4.48
N THR A 44 11.99 0.28 -4.20
CA THR A 44 10.74 0.80 -4.75
C THR A 44 9.73 1.14 -3.67
N VAL A 45 8.85 2.10 -3.96
CA VAL A 45 7.58 2.27 -3.26
C VAL A 45 6.53 2.45 -4.35
N VAL A 46 5.53 1.59 -4.35
CA VAL A 46 4.53 1.52 -5.43
C VAL A 46 3.14 1.39 -4.82
N PRO A 47 2.12 2.06 -5.37
CA PRO A 47 0.76 1.92 -4.90
C PRO A 47 0.10 0.65 -5.45
N ALA A 48 -0.80 0.09 -4.68
CA ALA A 48 -1.76 -0.92 -5.14
C ALA A 48 -3.15 -0.56 -4.60
N ALA A 49 -4.18 -0.74 -5.41
CA ALA A 49 -5.56 -0.52 -4.98
C ALA A 49 -6.47 -1.59 -5.54
N ASN A 50 -7.61 -1.80 -4.88
CA ASN A 50 -8.66 -2.65 -5.44
C ASN A 50 -10.04 -2.12 -5.12
N SER A 51 -10.95 -2.41 -6.04
CA SER A 51 -12.39 -2.12 -5.95
C SER A 51 -13.19 -3.40 -6.06
N VAL A 52 -14.45 -3.37 -5.62
CA VAL A 52 -15.36 -4.52 -5.76
C VAL A 52 -15.51 -4.90 -7.23
N GLU A 53 -15.61 -3.91 -8.11
CA GLU A 53 -15.72 -4.08 -9.56
C GLU A 53 -14.41 -4.61 -10.17
N GLY A 54 -13.27 -4.10 -9.72
CA GLY A 54 -11.94 -4.56 -10.12
C GLY A 54 -11.71 -6.03 -9.76
N LEU A 55 -12.07 -6.42 -8.53
CA LEU A 55 -12.00 -7.80 -8.07
C LEU A 55 -12.86 -8.73 -8.94
N ARG A 56 -14.13 -8.39 -9.19
CA ARG A 56 -15.02 -9.18 -10.06
C ARG A 56 -14.41 -9.35 -11.46
N ARG A 57 -13.89 -8.27 -12.03
CA ARG A 57 -13.27 -8.28 -13.36
C ARG A 57 -12.08 -9.23 -13.44
N ILE A 58 -11.17 -9.19 -12.46
CA ILE A 58 -10.00 -10.09 -12.43
C ILE A 58 -10.45 -11.54 -12.28
N ARG A 59 -11.40 -11.82 -11.38
CA ARG A 59 -11.93 -13.18 -11.18
C ARG A 59 -12.57 -13.75 -12.43
N GLU A 60 -13.38 -12.96 -13.12
CA GLU A 60 -13.99 -13.35 -14.40
C GLU A 60 -12.92 -13.63 -15.48
N GLN A 61 -11.91 -12.77 -15.59
CA GLN A 61 -10.84 -12.91 -16.58
C GLN A 61 -9.96 -14.14 -16.33
N GLN A 62 -9.71 -14.47 -15.07
CA GLN A 62 -8.84 -15.58 -14.67
C GLN A 62 -9.62 -16.87 -14.33
N ALA A 63 -10.95 -16.87 -14.44
CA ALA A 63 -11.83 -17.98 -14.08
C ALA A 63 -11.62 -18.50 -12.64
N VAL A 64 -11.44 -17.56 -11.71
CA VAL A 64 -11.17 -17.82 -10.28
C VAL A 64 -12.49 -17.95 -9.52
N PRO A 65 -12.61 -18.90 -8.56
CA PRO A 65 -13.75 -18.99 -7.66
C PRO A 65 -14.01 -17.70 -6.85
N ASP A 66 -15.28 -17.40 -6.59
CA ASP A 66 -15.67 -16.21 -5.83
C ASP A 66 -15.27 -16.25 -4.34
N ASP A 67 -14.96 -17.42 -3.81
CA ASP A 67 -14.59 -17.64 -2.43
C ASP A 67 -13.06 -17.63 -2.20
N ASP A 68 -12.24 -17.46 -3.24
CA ASP A 68 -10.78 -17.39 -3.07
C ASP A 68 -10.37 -16.04 -2.44
N PRO A 69 -9.89 -16.01 -1.19
CA PRO A 69 -9.48 -14.79 -0.52
C PRO A 69 -8.18 -14.20 -1.07
N TRP A 70 -7.36 -14.99 -1.78
CA TRP A 70 -6.10 -14.53 -2.35
C TRP A 70 -6.32 -13.38 -3.32
N TYR A 71 -7.36 -13.45 -4.15
CA TYR A 71 -7.65 -12.37 -5.11
C TYR A 71 -8.22 -11.12 -4.46
N ALA A 72 -8.86 -11.25 -3.29
CA ALA A 72 -9.35 -10.12 -2.53
C ALA A 72 -8.21 -9.37 -1.81
N TRP A 73 -7.17 -10.07 -1.35
CA TRP A 73 -6.19 -9.47 -0.44
C TRP A 73 -4.72 -9.56 -0.89
N GLY A 74 -4.39 -10.45 -1.80
CA GLY A 74 -3.09 -10.53 -2.46
C GLY A 74 -2.94 -9.39 -3.45
N PHE A 75 -2.18 -8.35 -3.06
CA PHE A 75 -2.10 -7.10 -3.81
C PHE A 75 -1.55 -7.27 -5.24
N SER A 76 -0.77 -8.33 -5.51
CA SER A 76 -0.24 -8.66 -6.83
C SER A 76 -1.33 -8.98 -7.86
N GLU A 77 -2.48 -9.49 -7.40
CA GLU A 77 -3.61 -9.86 -8.26
C GLU A 77 -4.60 -8.72 -8.47
N TRP A 78 -4.40 -7.58 -7.80
CA TRP A 78 -5.36 -6.50 -7.82
C TRP A 78 -5.42 -5.77 -9.15
N ALA A 79 -6.62 -5.32 -9.53
CA ALA A 79 -6.87 -4.64 -10.80
C ALA A 79 -6.04 -3.34 -10.97
N TYR A 80 -5.63 -2.71 -9.87
CA TYR A 80 -4.86 -1.47 -9.85
C TYR A 80 -3.52 -1.62 -9.12
N ALA A 81 -2.90 -2.80 -9.21
CA ALA A 81 -1.50 -2.98 -8.80
C ALA A 81 -0.58 -2.12 -9.70
N ALA A 82 0.23 -1.25 -9.09
CA ALA A 82 1.10 -0.28 -9.77
C ALA A 82 0.42 0.71 -10.73
N ALA A 83 -0.91 0.80 -10.73
CA ALA A 83 -1.65 1.77 -11.52
C ALA A 83 -1.39 3.20 -10.99
N GLU A 84 -1.30 4.17 -11.89
CA GLU A 84 -1.03 5.58 -11.55
C GLU A 84 0.22 5.78 -10.65
N ALA A 85 1.22 4.91 -10.79
CA ALA A 85 2.43 4.91 -9.96
C ALA A 85 3.50 5.94 -10.37
N SER A 86 3.30 6.67 -11.48
CA SER A 86 4.29 7.65 -11.96
C SER A 86 4.74 8.70 -10.93
N PRO A 87 3.90 9.16 -9.97
CA PRO A 87 4.35 10.07 -8.91
C PRO A 87 5.45 9.49 -8.01
N PHE A 88 5.60 8.16 -7.96
CA PHE A 88 6.62 7.49 -7.14
C PHE A 88 7.98 7.36 -7.83
N ASN A 89 8.10 7.66 -9.13
CA ASN A 89 9.35 7.45 -9.89
C ASN A 89 10.56 8.16 -9.26
N ALA A 90 10.39 9.39 -8.77
CA ALA A 90 11.46 10.13 -8.10
C ALA A 90 11.85 9.52 -6.75
N ILE A 91 10.88 8.97 -6.02
CA ILE A 91 11.09 8.27 -4.74
C ILE A 91 11.91 7.00 -4.97
N CYS A 92 11.50 6.18 -5.95
CA CYS A 92 12.23 4.97 -6.32
C CYS A 92 13.66 5.28 -6.80
N GLY A 93 13.85 6.38 -7.55
CA GLY A 93 15.17 6.84 -7.95
C GLY A 93 16.09 7.13 -6.76
N LYS A 94 15.59 7.86 -5.74
CA LYS A 94 16.35 8.14 -4.51
C LYS A 94 16.70 6.88 -3.74
N LEU A 95 15.74 5.95 -3.58
CA LEU A 95 15.95 4.68 -2.90
C LEU A 95 17.02 3.83 -3.60
N ALA A 96 16.93 3.74 -4.93
CA ALA A 96 17.92 3.04 -5.74
C ALA A 96 19.31 3.69 -5.64
N ASP A 97 19.41 5.02 -5.74
CA ASP A 97 20.68 5.74 -5.61
C ASP A 97 21.34 5.49 -4.24
N ASP A 98 20.57 5.51 -3.16
CA ASP A 98 21.06 5.26 -1.81
C ASP A 98 21.57 3.82 -1.63
N LEU A 99 20.81 2.82 -2.09
CA LEU A 99 21.13 1.40 -1.92
C LEU A 99 22.22 0.90 -2.87
N LEU A 100 22.29 1.43 -4.08
CA LEU A 100 23.29 1.08 -5.09
C LEU A 100 24.58 1.90 -4.93
N SER A 101 24.58 2.92 -4.08
CA SER A 101 25.78 3.69 -3.75
C SER A 101 26.91 2.78 -3.28
N PRO A 102 28.15 2.93 -3.78
CA PRO A 102 29.31 2.21 -3.26
C PRO A 102 29.58 2.46 -1.77
N GLN A 103 28.99 3.52 -1.20
CA GLN A 103 29.11 3.88 0.21
C GLN A 103 28.07 3.18 1.09
N PHE A 104 27.07 2.51 0.49
CA PHE A 104 26.05 1.80 1.24
C PHE A 104 26.65 0.59 1.96
N VAL A 105 26.52 0.59 3.28
CA VAL A 105 27.00 -0.52 4.11
C VAL A 105 25.92 -1.60 4.16
N ARG A 106 26.12 -2.72 3.47
CA ARG A 106 25.11 -3.81 3.35
C ARG A 106 24.55 -4.29 4.69
N SER A 107 25.32 -4.27 5.77
CA SER A 107 24.83 -4.67 7.10
C SER A 107 23.74 -3.73 7.66
N ARG A 108 23.60 -2.51 7.11
CA ARG A 108 22.53 -1.56 7.44
C ARG A 108 21.23 -1.81 6.68
N PHE A 109 21.21 -2.75 5.74
CA PHE A 109 20.03 -3.02 4.92
C PHE A 109 18.78 -3.30 5.75
N SER A 110 18.89 -4.13 6.78
CA SER A 110 17.73 -4.45 7.64
C SER A 110 17.17 -3.22 8.36
N GLU A 111 18.02 -2.26 8.72
CA GLU A 111 17.60 -1.01 9.35
C GLU A 111 16.96 -0.08 8.32
N PHE A 112 17.54 0.02 7.13
CA PHE A 112 17.01 0.78 6.00
C PHE A 112 15.60 0.30 5.61
N SER A 113 15.42 -1.01 5.40
CA SER A 113 14.11 -1.60 5.06
C SER A 113 13.07 -1.34 6.16
N ARG A 114 13.43 -1.54 7.44
CA ARG A 114 12.52 -1.19 8.56
C ARG A 114 12.15 0.29 8.57
N GLN A 115 13.10 1.18 8.29
CA GLN A 115 12.82 2.61 8.19
C GLN A 115 11.87 2.88 7.02
N LEU A 116 12.12 2.32 5.84
CA LEU A 116 11.25 2.49 4.68
C LEU A 116 9.81 2.06 4.98
N HIS A 117 9.62 0.90 5.62
CA HIS A 117 8.29 0.42 6.02
C HIS A 117 7.62 1.42 6.99
N ALA A 118 8.35 1.96 7.96
CA ALA A 118 7.83 2.97 8.89
C ALA A 118 7.47 4.28 8.19
N GLU A 119 8.24 4.70 7.17
CA GLU A 119 7.94 5.88 6.36
C GLU A 119 6.66 5.66 5.53
N MET A 120 6.49 4.50 4.90
CA MET A 120 5.28 4.13 4.15
C MET A 120 4.03 4.09 5.05
N ILE A 121 4.12 3.47 6.24
CA ILE A 121 3.03 3.46 7.23
C ILE A 121 2.73 4.89 7.70
N GLY A 122 3.76 5.70 7.96
CA GLY A 122 3.59 7.09 8.36
C GLY A 122 2.89 7.94 7.29
N ALA A 123 3.23 7.73 6.02
CA ALA A 123 2.61 8.40 4.89
C ALA A 123 1.12 8.07 4.77
N LEU A 124 0.75 6.78 4.83
CA LEU A 124 -0.66 6.37 4.80
C LEU A 124 -1.43 6.92 6.01
N ARG A 125 -0.82 6.93 7.20
CA ARG A 125 -1.42 7.52 8.41
C ARG A 125 -1.63 9.03 8.28
N LEU A 126 -0.70 9.74 7.65
CA LEU A 126 -0.87 11.17 7.37
C LEU A 126 -2.08 11.41 6.48
N LEU A 127 -2.20 10.68 5.37
CA LEU A 127 -3.32 10.80 4.44
C LEU A 127 -4.67 10.42 5.08
N ASP A 128 -4.67 9.42 5.95
CA ASP A 128 -5.84 9.04 6.73
C ASP A 128 -6.30 10.17 7.66
N ARG A 129 -5.37 10.77 8.40
CA ARG A 129 -5.66 11.93 9.28
C ARG A 129 -6.16 13.16 8.50
N GLU A 130 -5.74 13.31 7.25
CA GLU A 130 -6.23 14.36 6.35
C GLU A 130 -7.62 14.05 5.76
N GLY A 131 -8.17 12.85 6.01
CA GLY A 131 -9.48 12.42 5.52
C GLY A 131 -9.48 12.02 4.04
N LEU A 132 -8.32 11.68 3.46
CA LEU A 132 -8.24 11.29 2.05
C LEU A 132 -9.13 10.07 1.74
N PHE A 133 -9.18 9.11 2.67
CA PHE A 133 -9.92 7.86 2.55
C PHE A 133 -11.35 7.96 3.10
N GLY A 134 -11.87 9.18 3.28
CA GLY A 134 -13.20 9.42 3.86
C GLY A 134 -13.18 9.56 5.38
N THR A 135 -14.38 9.59 5.98
CA THR A 135 -14.58 9.66 7.43
C THR A 135 -15.70 8.69 7.85
N GLY A 136 -15.73 8.27 9.11
CA GLY A 136 -16.77 7.37 9.62
C GLY A 136 -16.85 6.06 8.82
N ASP A 137 -18.03 5.73 8.32
CA ASP A 137 -18.30 4.50 7.56
C ASP A 137 -17.55 4.46 6.23
N GLU A 138 -17.39 5.60 5.55
CA GLU A 138 -16.60 5.67 4.30
C GLU A 138 -15.15 5.27 4.56
N ARG A 139 -14.58 5.75 5.67
CA ARG A 139 -13.23 5.38 6.08
C ARG A 139 -13.13 3.90 6.46
N ALA A 140 -14.13 3.39 7.18
CA ALA A 140 -14.19 1.98 7.58
C ALA A 140 -14.35 1.02 6.38
N ALA A 141 -14.80 1.51 5.22
CA ALA A 141 -14.87 0.73 3.99
C ALA A 141 -13.51 0.51 3.31
N ILE A 142 -12.49 1.31 3.66
CA ILE A 142 -11.14 1.21 3.07
C ILE A 142 -10.18 0.50 4.02
N THR A 143 -9.47 -0.51 3.52
CA THR A 143 -8.38 -1.17 4.26
C THR A 143 -7.03 -0.64 3.75
N LEU A 144 -6.22 -0.13 4.67
CA LEU A 144 -4.87 0.37 4.38
C LEU A 144 -3.81 -0.58 4.94
N PHE A 145 -2.80 -0.91 4.15
CA PHE A 145 -1.65 -1.68 4.65
C PHE A 145 -0.41 -1.45 3.80
N VAL A 146 0.71 -1.97 4.28
CA VAL A 146 1.98 -2.01 3.56
C VAL A 146 2.37 -3.47 3.33
N SER A 147 2.90 -3.78 2.15
CA SER A 147 3.36 -5.13 1.80
C SER A 147 4.74 -5.12 1.14
N ILE A 148 5.28 -6.31 0.90
CA ILE A 148 6.54 -6.56 0.19
C ILE A 148 6.23 -7.55 -0.93
N SER A 149 6.68 -7.28 -2.16
CA SER A 149 6.56 -8.26 -3.24
C SER A 149 7.59 -9.38 -3.08
N ASP A 150 7.15 -10.62 -3.30
CA ASP A 150 7.99 -11.81 -3.33
C ASP A 150 8.84 -12.05 -2.06
N ASP A 151 8.26 -11.81 -0.87
CA ASP A 151 8.94 -11.96 0.41
C ASP A 151 8.06 -12.64 1.47
N ASP A 152 8.61 -13.63 2.18
CA ASP A 152 7.91 -14.38 3.23
C ASP A 152 7.50 -13.49 4.42
N ALA A 153 8.11 -12.31 4.58
CA ALA A 153 7.75 -11.34 5.62
C ALA A 153 6.56 -10.45 5.24
N ALA A 154 6.02 -10.57 4.02
CA ALA A 154 4.93 -9.73 3.52
C ALA A 154 3.71 -9.78 4.44
N GLU A 155 3.19 -10.96 4.75
CA GLU A 155 1.96 -11.11 5.55
C GLU A 155 2.13 -10.51 6.96
N ALA A 156 3.31 -10.67 7.56
CA ALA A 156 3.61 -10.08 8.87
C ALA A 156 3.59 -8.55 8.81
N LEU A 157 4.18 -7.96 7.76
CA LEU A 157 4.16 -6.51 7.54
C LEU A 157 2.74 -5.99 7.26
N GLU A 158 1.96 -6.71 6.45
CA GLU A 158 0.56 -6.39 6.16
C GLU A 158 -0.26 -6.36 7.46
N ASN A 159 -0.12 -7.37 8.30
CA ASN A 159 -0.82 -7.47 9.58
C ASN A 159 -0.44 -6.34 10.54
N GLU A 160 0.86 -6.07 10.70
CA GLU A 160 1.33 -5.02 11.61
C GLU A 160 0.97 -3.62 11.11
N SER A 161 1.10 -3.35 9.81
CA SER A 161 0.71 -2.08 9.22
C SER A 161 -0.81 -1.88 9.27
N ALA A 162 -1.61 -2.91 9.00
CA ALA A 162 -3.07 -2.82 9.08
C ALA A 162 -3.55 -2.46 10.50
N LYS A 163 -2.97 -3.07 11.54
CA LYS A 163 -3.24 -2.72 12.95
C LYS A 163 -2.92 -1.25 13.24
N ALA A 164 -1.87 -0.73 12.61
CA ALA A 164 -1.37 0.62 12.86
C ALA A 164 -2.13 1.71 12.08
N LEU A 165 -2.92 1.33 11.07
CA LEU A 165 -3.54 2.24 10.10
C LEU A 165 -5.07 2.24 10.12
N ASN A 166 -5.71 1.16 10.56
CA ASN A 166 -7.16 0.99 10.38
C ASN A 166 -7.96 0.97 11.69
N PRO A 167 -9.26 1.30 11.64
CA PRO A 167 -10.16 1.10 12.76
C PRO A 167 -10.22 -0.36 13.23
N PRO A 168 -10.48 -0.65 14.52
CA PRO A 168 -10.45 -2.01 15.06
C PRO A 168 -11.29 -3.03 14.28
N ALA A 169 -12.50 -2.66 13.85
CA ALA A 169 -13.37 -3.56 13.09
C ALA A 169 -12.78 -3.97 11.73
N VAL A 170 -12.05 -3.06 11.06
CA VAL A 170 -11.36 -3.35 9.79
C VAL A 170 -10.17 -4.26 10.04
N VAL A 171 -9.42 -4.02 11.11
CA VAL A 171 -8.30 -4.88 11.53
C VAL A 171 -8.77 -6.30 11.80
N ASP A 172 -9.84 -6.47 12.59
CA ASP A 172 -10.38 -7.80 12.93
C ASP A 172 -10.86 -8.59 11.70
N ALA A 173 -11.40 -7.91 10.69
CA ALA A 173 -11.76 -8.54 9.43
C ALA A 173 -10.51 -8.93 8.62
N PHE A 174 -9.56 -8.00 8.49
CA PHE A 174 -8.33 -8.20 7.71
C PHE A 174 -7.42 -9.29 8.29
N LEU A 175 -7.32 -9.42 9.61
CA LEU A 175 -6.50 -10.45 10.24
C LEU A 175 -7.06 -11.87 10.06
N ARG A 176 -8.33 -12.01 9.69
CA ARG A 176 -8.99 -13.29 9.38
C ARG A 176 -9.19 -13.50 7.87
N ARG A 177 -8.46 -12.74 7.05
CA ARG A 177 -8.68 -12.69 5.61
C ARG A 177 -8.44 -14.01 4.87
N TYR A 178 -7.72 -14.94 5.48
CA TYR A 178 -7.40 -16.26 4.92
C TYR A 178 -7.94 -17.42 5.78
N ASP A 179 -8.79 -17.12 6.77
CA ASP A 179 -9.42 -18.12 7.65
C ASP A 179 -10.64 -18.81 7.00
#